data_AF-A0A6N9P3D9-F1
#
_entry.id   AF-A0A6N9P3D9-F1
#
_cell.length_a   1.000
_cell.length_b   1.000
_cell.length_c   1.000
_cell.angle_alpha   90.00
_cell.angle_beta   90.00
_cell.angle_gamma   90.00
#
_symmetry.space_group_name_H-M   'P 1'
#
loop_
_entity.id
_entity.type
_entity.pdbx_description
1 polymer ?
#
loop_
_entity_poly.entity_id
_entity_poly.type
_entity_poly.pdbx_seq_one_letter_code
_entity_poly.pdbx_strand_id
1 'polypeptide(L)'
;MAAVERIVPGTFSKVPGGYEQKVDERTKIFVPDMCAASFIPETGELHGHAPDYDALETAKAPAVQADKPGEYAYYYETQHAPTGCDFSADLAYYGKHYFLRPLRDGLPRLHGRGITYDEERGTYTVTLRAYDKIKEQYRIKKEMCFD
;
A
#
# COMPACT_ATOMS: atom_id res chain seq x y z
N MET A 1 -11.08 17.57 -1.63
CA MET A 1 -9.79 17.31 -2.29
C MET A 1 -9.86 17.92 -3.69
N ALA A 2 -8.88 18.74 -4.08
CA ALA A 2 -8.87 19.33 -5.41
C ALA A 2 -8.41 18.28 -6.43
N ALA A 3 -9.17 18.11 -7.51
CA ALA A 3 -8.73 17.34 -8.66
C ALA A 3 -7.77 18.20 -9.50
N VAL A 4 -6.66 17.63 -9.93
CA VAL A 4 -5.69 18.27 -10.82
C VAL A 4 -5.71 17.59 -12.18
N GLU A 5 -5.47 18.36 -13.23
CA GLU A 5 -5.29 17.80 -14.57
C GLU A 5 -3.92 17.13 -14.66
N ARG A 6 -3.90 15.88 -15.12
CA ARG A 6 -2.66 15.14 -15.35
C ARG A 6 -2.70 14.47 -16.72
N ILE A 7 -1.52 14.38 -17.34
CA ILE A 7 -1.35 13.67 -18.60
C ILE A 7 -1.59 12.18 -18.36
N VAL A 8 -2.48 11.60 -19.15
CA VAL A 8 -2.70 10.16 -19.23
C VAL A 8 -1.52 9.57 -20.03
N PRO A 9 -0.76 8.62 -19.45
CA PRO A 9 0.42 8.08 -20.11
C PRO A 9 0.09 7.44 -21.46
N GLY A 10 0.69 7.96 -22.53
CA GLY A 10 0.54 7.42 -23.88
C GLY A 10 0.14 8.45 -24.92
N THR A 11 -0.03 7.98 -26.16
CA THR A 11 -0.51 8.79 -27.28
C THR A 11 -1.86 8.25 -27.71
N PHE A 12 -2.86 9.12 -27.71
CA PHE A 12 -4.25 8.78 -27.99
C PHE A 12 -4.72 9.36 -29.32
N SER A 13 -5.67 8.67 -29.94
CA SER A 13 -6.43 9.16 -31.09
C SER A 13 -7.89 9.34 -30.70
N LYS A 14 -8.52 10.42 -31.17
CA LYS A 14 -9.95 10.64 -30.96
C LYS A 14 -10.75 9.59 -31.73
N VAL A 15 -11.70 8.94 -31.06
CA VAL A 15 -12.62 7.96 -31.63
C VAL A 15 -14.05 8.28 -31.19
N PRO A 16 -15.09 7.72 -31.83
CA PRO A 16 -16.46 7.91 -31.36
C PRO A 16 -16.62 7.47 -29.89
N GLY A 17 -17.03 8.40 -29.03
CA GLY A 17 -17.29 8.18 -27.60
C GLY A 17 -16.06 8.23 -26.69
N GLY A 18 -14.87 8.52 -27.21
CA GLY A 18 -13.66 8.52 -26.39
C GLY A 18 -12.36 8.74 -27.13
N TYR A 19 -11.32 8.17 -26.53
CA TYR A 19 -9.94 8.24 -26.98
C TYR A 19 -9.34 6.83 -26.94
N GLU A 20 -8.60 6.45 -27.97
CA GLU A 20 -7.98 5.13 -28.06
C GLU A 20 -6.45 5.26 -28.11
N GLN A 21 -5.76 4.47 -27.30
CA GLN A 21 -4.33 4.22 -27.41
C GLN A 21 -4.11 2.76 -27.79
N LYS A 22 -3.32 2.52 -28.83
CA LYS A 22 -2.87 1.17 -29.18
C LYS A 22 -1.59 0.84 -28.42
N VAL A 23 -1.63 -0.17 -27.56
CA VAL A 23 -0.47 -0.61 -26.76
C VAL A 23 0.34 -1.63 -27.54
N ASP A 24 -0.32 -2.57 -28.23
CA ASP A 24 0.29 -3.54 -29.13
C ASP A 24 -0.70 -3.96 -30.24
N GLU A 25 -0.38 -5.00 -31.01
CA GLU A 25 -1.25 -5.49 -32.10
C GLU A 25 -2.64 -5.98 -31.65
N ARG A 26 -2.78 -6.42 -30.40
CA ARG A 26 -3.98 -7.04 -29.83
C ARG A 26 -4.60 -6.22 -28.69
N THR A 27 -3.85 -5.31 -28.10
CA THR A 27 -4.23 -4.57 -26.89
C THR A 27 -4.43 -3.10 -27.20
N LYS A 28 -5.60 -2.59 -26.81
CA LYS A 28 -5.99 -1.19 -26.93
C LYS A 28 -6.53 -0.70 -25.59
N ILE A 29 -6.16 0.51 -25.21
CA ILE A 29 -6.71 1.23 -24.07
C ILE A 29 -7.74 2.21 -24.61
N PHE A 30 -8.95 2.17 -24.08
CA PHE A 30 -10.02 3.11 -24.39
C PHE A 30 -10.33 3.98 -23.18
N VAL A 31 -10.35 5.29 -23.38
CA VAL A 31 -10.73 6.28 -22.37
C VAL A 31 -12.01 6.97 -22.83
N PRO A 32 -13.13 6.82 -22.09
CA PRO A 32 -14.38 7.50 -22.42
C PRO A 32 -14.25 9.02 -22.37
N ASP A 33 -15.05 9.72 -23.19
CA ASP A 33 -15.04 11.20 -23.25
C ASP A 33 -15.26 11.87 -21.90
N MET A 34 -16.11 11.29 -21.05
CA MET A 34 -16.42 11.84 -19.72
C MET A 34 -15.23 11.78 -18.73
N CYS A 35 -14.20 10.99 -19.02
CA CYS A 35 -13.01 10.84 -18.18
C CYS A 35 -11.88 11.81 -18.60
N ALA A 36 -12.01 12.44 -19.78
CA ALA A 36 -11.02 13.36 -20.31
C ALA A 36 -11.29 14.78 -19.81
N ALA A 37 -10.26 15.42 -19.28
CA ALA A 37 -10.25 16.85 -18.98
C ALA A 37 -9.99 17.66 -20.27
N SER A 38 -8.99 17.26 -21.06
CA SER A 38 -8.64 17.90 -22.32
C SER A 38 -7.86 16.94 -23.23
N PHE A 39 -7.79 17.26 -24.52
CA PHE A 39 -7.04 16.48 -25.52
C PHE A 39 -6.40 17.40 -26.54
N ILE A 40 -5.13 17.15 -26.87
CA ILE A 40 -4.33 17.88 -27.86
C ILE A 40 -4.18 17.01 -29.10
N PRO A 41 -4.92 17.28 -30.20
CA PRO A 41 -4.90 16.44 -31.40
C PRO A 41 -3.52 16.35 -32.08
N GLU A 42 -2.71 17.39 -31.98
CA GLU A 42 -1.41 17.50 -32.65
C GLU A 42 -0.38 16.53 -32.07
N THR A 43 -0.40 16.34 -30.75
CA THR A 43 0.52 15.46 -30.01
C THR A 43 -0.13 14.14 -29.62
N GLY A 44 -1.46 14.06 -29.67
CA GLY A 44 -2.25 12.95 -29.13
C GLY A 44 -2.23 12.89 -27.59
N GLU A 45 -1.82 13.96 -26.92
CA GLU A 45 -1.79 14.04 -25.45
C GLU A 45 -3.21 14.14 -24.90
N LEU A 46 -3.54 13.23 -23.99
CA LEU A 46 -4.81 13.19 -23.29
C LEU A 46 -4.59 13.58 -21.84
N HIS A 47 -5.39 14.51 -21.32
CA HIS A 47 -5.38 14.90 -19.92
C HIS A 47 -6.64 14.36 -19.25
N GLY A 48 -6.48 13.80 -18.05
CA GLY A 48 -7.58 13.37 -17.19
C GLY A 48 -7.57 14.11 -15.85
N HIS A 49 -8.67 14.03 -15.13
CA HIS A 49 -8.72 14.50 -13.74
C HIS A 49 -8.24 13.40 -12.80
N ALA A 50 -7.26 13.71 -11.97
CA ALA A 50 -6.79 12.83 -10.90
C ALA A 50 -6.66 13.62 -9.58
N PRO A 51 -6.78 12.96 -8.42
CA PRO A 51 -6.36 13.55 -7.17
C PRO A 51 -4.88 13.98 -7.23
N ASP A 52 -4.55 15.06 -6.52
CA ASP A 52 -3.16 15.46 -6.33
C ASP A 52 -2.47 14.48 -5.36
N TYR A 53 -1.93 13.38 -5.91
CA TYR A 53 -1.25 12.36 -5.12
C TYR A 53 -0.03 12.89 -4.38
N ASP A 54 0.68 13.87 -4.94
CA ASP A 54 1.89 14.43 -4.32
C ASP A 54 1.52 15.28 -3.10
N ALA A 55 0.45 16.07 -3.21
CA ALA A 55 -0.12 16.79 -2.07
C ALA A 55 -0.69 15.81 -1.01
N LEU A 56 -1.32 14.71 -1.44
CA LEU A 56 -1.84 13.69 -0.52
C LEU A 56 -0.71 12.99 0.25
N GLU A 57 0.37 12.59 -0.41
CA GLU A 57 1.54 12.00 0.25
C GLU A 57 2.21 13.02 1.18
N THR A 58 2.34 14.29 0.78
CA THR A 58 2.92 15.35 1.62
C THR A 58 2.05 15.66 2.85
N ALA A 59 0.73 15.51 2.72
CA ALA A 59 -0.21 15.75 3.82
C ALA A 59 -0.19 14.64 4.88
N LYS A 60 0.44 13.49 4.62
CA LYS A 60 0.53 12.41 5.60
C LYS A 60 1.34 12.85 6.81
N ALA A 61 0.91 12.40 7.99
CA ALA A 61 1.70 12.57 9.19
C ALA A 61 3.05 11.85 9.03
N PRO A 62 4.15 12.44 9.53
CA PRO A 62 5.48 11.86 9.40
C PRO A 62 5.57 10.50 10.10
N ALA A 63 6.50 9.66 9.64
CA ALA A 63 6.72 8.34 10.20
C ALA A 63 7.16 8.43 11.67
N VAL A 64 6.54 7.60 12.52
CA VAL A 64 6.95 7.46 13.92
C VAL A 64 8.14 6.51 14.01
N GLN A 65 9.19 6.92 14.73
CA GLN A 65 10.33 6.05 15.04
C GLN A 65 9.99 5.14 16.23
N ALA A 66 10.13 3.83 16.04
CA ALA A 66 9.88 2.85 17.09
C ALA A 66 11.11 2.68 18.00
N ASP A 67 11.08 3.35 19.16
CA ASP A 67 12.18 3.30 20.14
C ASP A 67 11.98 2.23 21.21
N LYS A 68 10.73 1.91 21.56
CA LYS A 68 10.37 0.95 22.61
C LYS A 68 9.57 -0.22 22.05
N PRO A 69 9.66 -1.44 22.63
CA PRO A 69 8.77 -2.53 22.30
C PRO A 69 7.29 -2.12 22.37
N GLY A 70 6.51 -2.60 21.41
CA GLY A 70 5.09 -2.26 21.31
C GLY A 70 4.53 -2.45 19.91
N GLU A 71 3.22 -2.30 19.80
CA GLU A 71 2.51 -2.24 18.52
C GLU A 71 2.40 -0.77 18.07
N TYR A 72 2.88 -0.50 16.86
CA TYR A 72 2.81 0.80 16.19
C TYR A 72 1.82 0.67 15.04
N ALA A 73 0.54 0.92 15.35
CA ALA A 73 -0.54 0.93 14.38
C ALA A 73 -0.55 2.25 13.60
N TYR A 74 -0.70 2.18 12.28
CA TYR A 74 -0.80 3.36 11.42
C TYR A 74 -1.83 3.14 10.31
N TYR A 75 -2.38 4.24 9.81
CA TYR A 75 -3.29 4.25 8.67
C TYR A 75 -2.54 4.74 7.44
N TYR A 76 -2.35 3.89 6.43
CA TYR A 76 -1.52 4.19 5.26
C TYR A 76 -1.97 5.45 4.51
N GLU A 77 -3.26 5.75 4.52
CA GLU A 77 -3.85 6.86 3.78
C GLU A 77 -3.54 8.21 4.43
N THR A 78 -3.21 8.25 5.72
CA THR A 78 -2.98 9.49 6.47
C THR A 78 -1.65 9.57 7.18
N GLN A 79 -0.88 8.48 7.24
CA GLN A 79 0.36 8.40 8.02
C GLN A 79 1.41 7.62 7.23
N HIS A 80 2.67 8.04 7.34
CA HIS A 80 3.78 7.24 6.87
C HIS A 80 4.04 6.05 7.80
N ALA A 81 4.46 4.93 7.21
CA ALA A 81 4.74 3.70 7.95
C ALA A 81 5.83 3.93 9.02
N PRO A 82 5.64 3.41 10.26
CA PRO A 82 6.63 3.51 11.32
C PRO A 82 7.98 2.91 10.91
N THR A 83 9.05 3.55 11.36
CA THR A 83 10.44 3.15 11.10
C THR A 83 11.07 2.50 12.33
N GLY A 84 12.10 1.67 12.12
CA GLY A 84 12.83 1.03 13.22
C GLY A 84 12.12 -0.17 13.86
N CYS A 85 11.03 -0.67 13.28
CA CYS A 85 10.33 -1.88 13.74
C CYS A 85 11.08 -3.17 13.40
N ASP A 86 10.91 -4.20 14.24
CA ASP A 86 11.45 -5.54 14.07
C ASP A 86 10.57 -6.40 13.15
N PHE A 87 9.26 -6.35 13.36
CA PHE A 87 8.28 -7.16 12.64
C PHE A 87 7.17 -6.29 12.05
N SER A 88 6.57 -6.75 10.96
CA SER A 88 5.22 -6.30 10.55
C SER A 88 4.20 -7.35 10.93
N ALA A 89 3.03 -6.91 11.39
CA ALA A 89 1.93 -7.78 11.75
C ALA A 89 0.68 -7.49 10.91
N ASP A 90 0.09 -8.56 10.39
CA ASP A 90 -1.18 -8.54 9.67
C ASP A 90 -2.17 -9.43 10.41
N LEU A 91 -3.35 -8.89 10.73
CA LEU A 91 -4.41 -9.70 11.32
C LEU A 91 -5.01 -10.60 10.24
N ALA A 92 -5.10 -11.90 10.53
CA ALA A 92 -5.76 -12.82 9.61
C ALA A 92 -7.23 -12.44 9.44
N TYR A 93 -7.79 -12.71 8.25
CA TYR A 93 -9.16 -12.34 7.87
C TYR A 93 -10.23 -12.74 8.90
N TYR A 94 -10.09 -13.91 9.54
CA TYR A 94 -11.03 -14.38 10.57
C TYR A 94 -10.69 -13.94 12.01
N GLY A 95 -9.69 -13.07 12.18
CA GLY A 95 -9.31 -12.47 13.47
C GLY A 95 -8.68 -13.42 14.49
N LYS A 96 -8.37 -14.68 14.12
CA LYS A 96 -7.91 -15.71 15.09
C LYS A 96 -6.40 -15.73 15.33
N HIS A 97 -5.61 -15.24 14.40
CA HIS A 97 -4.15 -15.23 14.46
C HIS A 97 -3.59 -14.03 13.69
N TYR A 98 -2.35 -13.68 14.01
CA TYR A 98 -1.55 -12.71 13.29
C TYR A 98 -0.53 -13.42 12.41
N PHE A 99 -0.27 -12.85 11.25
CA PHE A 99 0.90 -13.16 10.44
C PHE A 99 1.98 -12.14 10.78
N LEU A 100 3.12 -12.59 11.32
CA LEU A 100 4.28 -11.74 11.55
C LEU A 100 5.37 -12.00 10.53
N ARG A 101 5.89 -10.93 9.94
CA ARG A 101 7.00 -10.98 8.99
C ARG A 101 8.20 -10.21 9.57
N PRO A 102 9.40 -10.81 9.62
CA PRO A 102 10.60 -10.09 10.04
C PRO A 102 10.95 -9.00 9.00
N LEU A 103 11.30 -7.81 9.46
CA LEU A 103 11.64 -6.66 8.59
C LEU A 103 13.15 -6.45 8.43
N ARG A 104 13.96 -7.17 9.21
CA ARG A 104 15.41 -7.05 9.20
C ARG A 104 16.07 -8.40 9.39
N ASP A 105 17.19 -8.57 8.70
CA ASP A 105 18.03 -9.76 8.78
C ASP A 105 18.75 -9.81 10.14
N GLY A 106 18.88 -11.02 10.71
CA GLY A 106 19.53 -11.24 12.00
C GLY A 106 18.60 -11.22 13.22
N LEU A 107 17.29 -11.11 13.04
CA LEU A 107 16.34 -11.30 14.13
C LEU A 107 16.36 -12.76 14.62
N PRO A 108 16.27 -12.99 15.95
CA PRO A 108 16.19 -14.34 16.48
C PRO A 108 14.91 -15.03 15.99
N ARG A 109 15.01 -16.34 15.70
CA ARG A 109 13.86 -17.13 15.29
C ARG A 109 12.87 -17.22 16.45
N LEU A 110 11.60 -16.85 16.18
CA LEU A 110 10.56 -16.88 17.20
C LEU A 110 10.11 -18.33 17.41
N HIS A 111 10.09 -18.76 18.67
CA HIS A 111 9.68 -20.10 19.06
C HIS A 111 8.79 -20.06 20.31
N GLY A 112 7.88 -21.02 20.42
CA GLY A 112 7.02 -21.15 21.58
C GLY A 112 5.62 -21.65 21.24
N ARG A 113 4.81 -21.85 22.28
CA ARG A 113 3.42 -22.31 22.13
C ARG A 113 2.59 -21.25 21.41
N GLY A 114 1.93 -21.64 20.32
CA GLY A 114 1.07 -20.76 19.54
C GLY A 114 1.84 -19.88 18.54
N ILE A 115 3.08 -20.24 18.22
CA ILE A 115 3.90 -19.67 17.15
C ILE A 115 4.28 -20.80 16.20
N THR A 116 4.01 -20.62 14.91
CA THR A 116 4.40 -21.56 13.84
C THR A 116 5.10 -20.77 12.75
N TYR A 117 6.28 -21.20 12.32
CA TYR A 117 7.00 -20.56 11.22
C TYR A 117 6.77 -21.32 9.92
N ASP A 118 6.37 -20.59 8.89
CA ASP A 118 6.26 -21.07 7.51
C ASP A 118 7.54 -20.67 6.75
N GLU A 119 8.37 -21.66 6.41
CA GLU A 119 9.64 -21.44 5.71
C GLU A 119 9.44 -21.04 4.24
N GLU A 120 8.35 -21.46 3.60
CA GLU A 120 8.07 -21.13 2.20
C GLU A 120 7.71 -19.64 2.06
N ARG A 121 6.98 -19.11 3.04
CA ARG A 121 6.51 -17.71 3.06
C ARG A 121 7.36 -16.78 3.91
N GLY A 122 8.36 -17.31 4.63
CA GLY A 122 9.17 -16.54 5.58
C GLY A 122 8.35 -15.83 6.66
N THR A 123 7.22 -16.41 7.07
CA THR A 123 6.20 -15.74 7.89
C THR A 123 5.83 -16.59 9.11
N TYR A 124 5.60 -15.94 10.26
CA TYR A 124 5.11 -16.60 11.46
C TYR A 124 3.59 -16.50 11.55
N THR A 125 2.92 -17.61 11.81
CA THR A 125 1.53 -17.63 12.27
C THR A 125 1.51 -17.64 13.79
N VAL A 126 0.87 -16.64 14.38
CA VAL A 126 0.91 -16.40 15.83
C VAL A 126 -0.49 -16.19 16.39
N THR A 127 -0.83 -16.96 17.43
CA THR A 127 -2.11 -16.78 18.14
C THR A 127 -2.18 -15.43 18.86
N LEU A 128 -3.38 -14.90 19.11
CA LEU A 128 -3.57 -13.61 19.80
C LEU A 128 -2.78 -13.51 21.13
N ARG A 129 -2.82 -14.57 21.95
CA ARG A 129 -2.12 -14.62 23.23
C ARG A 129 -0.59 -14.62 23.09
N ALA A 130 -0.06 -15.23 22.04
CA ALA A 130 1.36 -15.21 21.78
C ALA A 130 1.79 -13.83 21.25
N TYR A 131 0.95 -13.22 20.39
CA TYR A 131 1.16 -11.87 19.89
C TYR A 131 1.27 -10.84 21.04
N ASP A 132 0.38 -10.94 22.03
CA ASP A 132 0.41 -10.06 23.21
C ASP A 132 1.71 -10.11 24.00
N LYS A 133 2.45 -11.23 23.94
CA LYS A 133 3.77 -11.35 24.57
C LYS A 133 4.89 -10.84 23.68
N ILE A 134 4.78 -11.04 22.37
CA ILE A 134 5.80 -10.60 21.41
C ILE A 134 5.84 -9.06 21.37
N LYS A 135 4.69 -8.39 21.43
CA LYS A 135 4.63 -6.91 21.47
C LYS A 135 5.31 -6.30 22.71
N GLU A 136 5.47 -7.05 23.80
CA GLU A 136 6.19 -6.57 24.99
C GLU A 136 7.71 -6.57 24.80
N GLN A 137 8.22 -7.35 23.84
CA GLN A 137 9.64 -7.57 23.63
C GLN A 137 10.16 -6.95 22.32
N TYR A 138 9.30 -6.86 21.31
CA TYR A 138 9.67 -6.40 19.97
C TYR A 138 8.83 -5.20 19.55
N ARG A 139 9.39 -4.44 18.60
CA ARG A 139 8.69 -3.35 17.94
C ARG A 139 7.97 -3.90 16.73
N ILE A 140 6.66 -3.79 16.69
CA ILE A 140 5.83 -4.37 15.64
C ILE A 140 5.05 -3.26 14.98
N LYS A 141 5.20 -3.08 13.67
CA LYS A 141 4.32 -2.20 12.91
C LYS A 141 3.08 -2.96 12.46
N LYS A 142 1.94 -2.28 12.43
CA LYS A 142 0.68 -2.84 11.97
C LYS A 142 -0.04 -1.82 11.10
N GLU A 143 -0.37 -2.21 9.89
CA GLU A 143 -1.18 -1.39 9.01
C GLU A 143 -2.66 -1.59 9.34
N MET A 144 -3.38 -0.49 9.45
CA MET A 144 -4.82 -0.44 9.69
C MET A 144 -5.47 0.20 8.48
N CYS A 145 -6.60 -0.35 8.05
CA CYS A 145 -7.48 0.31 7.08
C CYS A 145 -8.53 1.15 7.84
N PHE A 146 -9.01 2.22 7.22
CA PHE A 146 -10.26 2.83 7.66
C PHE A 146 -11.41 1.81 7.51
N ASP A 147 -12.18 1.62 8.58
CA ASP A 147 -13.42 0.83 8.59
C ASP A 147 -14.60 1.69 8.12
#